data_AF-A0A2D9D5C4-F1
#
_entry.id   AF-A0A2D9D5C4-F1
#
_cell.length_a   1.000
_cell.length_b   1.000
_cell.length_c   1.000
_cell.angle_alpha   90.00
_cell.angle_beta   90.00
_cell.angle_gamma   90.00
#
_symmetry.space_group_name_H-M   'P 1'
#
loop_
_entity.id
_entity.type
_entity.pdbx_description
1 polymer ?
#
loop_
_entity_poly.entity_id
_entity_poly.type
_entity_poly.pdbx_seq_one_letter_code
_entity_poly.pdbx_strand_id
1 'polypeptide(L)' 'DGWIAMVNFHEHVFKEFQSIGLDQYLISGGELDEMEWRNYTPMQFFNKISSIVDRRLNEIPLYLD' A
#
# COMPACT_ATOMS: atom_id res chain seq x y z
N ASP A 1 -5.93 -14.64 0.46
CA ASP A 1 -5.79 -13.23 0.87
C ASP A 1 -5.13 -12.42 -0.21
N GLY A 2 -5.68 -11.25 -0.50
CA GLY A 2 -5.17 -10.36 -1.53
C GLY A 2 -5.22 -8.93 -1.03
N TRP A 3 -4.26 -8.12 -1.45
CA TRP A 3 -4.15 -6.71 -1.10
C TRP A 3 -3.92 -5.88 -2.36
N ILE A 4 -4.29 -4.61 -2.31
CA ILE A 4 -4.01 -3.64 -3.37
C ILE A 4 -3.13 -2.56 -2.75
N ALA A 5 -1.93 -2.34 -3.32
CA ALA A 5 -1.02 -1.29 -2.87
C ALA A 5 -0.97 -0.16 -3.89
N MET A 6 -1.09 1.08 -3.42
CA MET A 6 -0.93 2.29 -4.21
C MET A 6 0.53 2.75 -4.15
N VAL A 7 1.25 2.61 -5.25
CA VAL A 7 2.68 2.99 -5.33
C VAL A 7 2.84 4.25 -6.17
N ASN A 8 3.49 5.27 -5.60
CA ASN A 8 3.75 6.58 -6.19
C ASN A 8 2.49 7.29 -6.73
N PHE A 9 1.36 7.11 -6.05
CA PHE A 9 0.13 7.80 -6.41
C PHE A 9 0.21 9.26 -5.98
N HIS A 10 -0.32 10.16 -6.82
CA HIS A 10 -0.37 11.57 -6.45
C HIS A 10 -1.40 11.77 -5.32
N GLU A 11 -1.00 12.55 -4.31
CA GLU A 11 -1.83 12.91 -3.14
C GLU A 11 -3.27 13.31 -3.48
N HIS A 12 -3.51 14.06 -4.58
CA HIS A 12 -4.87 14.48 -4.96
C HIS A 12 -5.76 13.29 -5.35
N VAL A 13 -5.21 12.27 -6.03
CA VAL A 13 -5.94 11.05 -6.42
C VAL A 13 -6.27 10.22 -5.17
N PHE A 14 -5.36 10.18 -4.20
CA PHE A 14 -5.62 9.50 -2.94
C PHE A 14 -6.77 10.18 -2.17
N LYS A 15 -6.77 11.52 -2.07
CA LYS A 15 -7.85 12.28 -1.44
C LYS A 15 -9.21 12.05 -2.10
N GLU A 16 -9.24 11.94 -3.43
CA GLU A 16 -10.45 11.58 -4.16
C GLU A 16 -10.95 10.19 -3.76
N PHE A 17 -10.08 9.18 -3.71
CA PHE A 17 -10.47 7.83 -3.26
C PHE A 17 -11.02 7.81 -1.84
N GLN A 18 -10.43 8.57 -0.91
CA GLN A 18 -10.94 8.72 0.46
C GLN A 18 -12.33 9.36 0.47
N SER A 19 -12.55 10.40 -0.34
CA SER A 19 -13.84 11.11 -0.40
C SER A 19 -15.01 10.24 -0.86
N ILE A 20 -14.72 9.18 -1.63
CA ILE A 20 -15.70 8.21 -2.13
C ILE A 20 -15.66 6.86 -1.39
N GLY A 21 -14.83 6.73 -0.35
CA GLY A 21 -14.72 5.54 0.49
C GLY A 21 -14.08 4.32 -0.18
N LEU A 22 -13.28 4.52 -1.23
CA LEU A 22 -12.57 3.43 -1.93
C LEU A 22 -11.21 3.08 -1.31
N ASP A 23 -10.72 3.85 -0.35
CA ASP A 23 -9.45 3.66 0.33
C ASP A 23 -9.45 2.47 1.32
N GLN A 24 -10.62 1.97 1.68
CA GLN A 24 -10.82 0.90 2.68
C GLN A 24 -10.11 -0.42 2.35
N TYR A 25 -9.77 -0.65 1.08
CA TYR A 25 -9.06 -1.85 0.60
C TYR A 25 -7.68 -1.53 0.01
N LEU A 26 -7.24 -0.28 0.11
CA LEU A 26 -6.01 0.22 -0.50
C LEU A 26 -4.95 0.50 0.56
N ILE A 27 -3.76 -0.07 0.37
CA ILE A 27 -2.59 0.22 1.19
C ILE A 27 -1.80 1.32 0.51
N SER A 28 -1.67 2.47 1.16
CA SER A 28 -1.00 3.68 0.65
C SER A 28 -0.20 4.37 1.76
N GLY A 29 0.58 5.40 1.45
CA GLY A 29 1.31 6.16 2.46
C GLY A 29 2.75 5.67 2.68
N GLY A 30 3.59 6.53 3.24
CA GLY A 30 4.93 6.17 3.74
C GLY A 30 5.86 5.73 2.62
N GLU A 31 6.51 4.56 2.77
CA GLU A 31 7.40 4.01 1.73
C GLU A 31 6.74 3.77 0.37
N LEU A 32 5.40 3.77 0.30
CA LEU A 32 4.66 3.57 -0.95
C LEU A 32 4.44 4.89 -1.72
N ASP A 33 4.57 6.05 -1.08
CA ASP A 33 4.33 7.35 -1.74
C ASP A 33 5.51 7.76 -2.64
N GLU A 34 6.74 7.41 -2.22
CA GLU A 34 7.97 7.73 -2.94
C GLU A 34 8.88 6.49 -3.02
N MET A 35 8.63 5.65 -4.03
CA MET A 35 9.39 4.43 -4.30
C MET A 35 10.02 4.45 -5.69
N GLU A 36 11.33 4.16 -5.77
CA GLU A 36 12.06 3.96 -7.02
C GLU A 36 11.75 2.60 -7.66
N TRP A 37 10.46 2.35 -7.97
CA TRP A 37 9.95 1.03 -8.38
C TRP A 37 10.59 0.50 -9.66
N ARG A 38 11.07 1.38 -10.55
CA ARG A 38 11.69 1.02 -11.83
C ARG A 38 13.07 0.37 -11.68
N ASN A 39 13.70 0.49 -10.52
CA ASN A 39 15.01 -0.11 -10.26
C ASN A 39 14.91 -1.60 -9.88
N TYR A 40 13.70 -2.12 -9.74
CA TYR A 40 13.45 -3.50 -9.34
C TYR A 40 13.01 -4.35 -10.53
N THR A 41 13.46 -5.61 -10.53
CA THR A 41 12.80 -6.64 -11.33
C THR A 41 11.38 -6.89 -10.80
N PRO A 42 10.45 -7.44 -11.60
CA PRO A 42 9.08 -7.69 -11.16
C PRO A 42 8.98 -8.49 -9.85
N MET A 43 9.83 -9.52 -9.68
CA MET A 43 9.85 -10.34 -8.46
C MET A 43 10.40 -9.58 -7.25
N GLN A 44 11.44 -8.77 -7.43
CA GLN A 44 11.97 -7.94 -6.35
C GLN A 44 10.96 -6.88 -5.91
N PHE A 45 10.27 -6.25 -6.87
CA PHE A 45 9.23 -5.28 -6.59
C PHE A 45 8.09 -5.94 -5.81
N PHE A 46 7.57 -7.07 -6.27
CA PHE A 46 6.53 -7.82 -5.57
C PHE A 46 6.93 -8.16 -4.12
N ASN A 47 8.13 -8.71 -3.91
CA ASN A 47 8.61 -9.07 -2.59
C ASN A 47 8.75 -7.85 -1.67
N LYS A 48 9.22 -6.72 -2.19
CA LYS A 48 9.32 -5.46 -1.44
C LYS A 48 7.93 -4.97 -1.01
N ILE A 49 6.95 -4.98 -1.92
CA ILE A 49 5.58 -4.56 -1.56
C ILE A 49 4.95 -5.54 -0.56
N SER A 50 5.08 -6.86 -0.78
CA SER A 50 4.57 -7.87 0.15
C SER A 50 5.11 -7.64 1.55
N SER A 51 6.42 -7.41 1.70
CA SER A 51 7.03 -7.14 3.00
C SER A 51 6.48 -5.87 3.68
N ILE A 52 6.18 -4.81 2.91
CA ILE A 52 5.56 -3.59 3.46
C ILE A 52 4.14 -3.89 3.94
N VAL A 53 3.37 -4.61 3.14
CA VAL A 53 1.98 -4.98 3.44
C VAL A 53 1.91 -5.89 4.66
N ASP A 54 2.73 -6.95 4.69
CA ASP A 54 2.80 -7.91 5.79
C ASP A 54 3.12 -7.21 7.10
N ARG A 55 4.07 -6.26 7.10
CA ARG A 55 4.36 -5.47 8.31
C ARG A 55 3.14 -4.69 8.78
N ARG A 56 2.42 -4.01 7.89
CA ARG A 56 1.28 -3.18 8.25
C ARG A 56 0.09 -3.98 8.74
N LEU A 57 -0.22 -5.10 8.09
CA LEU A 57 -1.30 -5.98 8.51
C LEU A 57 -1.01 -6.63 9.86
N ASN A 58 0.25 -6.95 10.15
CA ASN A 58 0.67 -7.49 11.45
C ASN A 58 0.80 -6.43 12.56
N GLU A 59 0.93 -5.14 12.22
CA GLU A 59 0.93 -4.03 13.18
C GLU A 59 -0.49 -3.64 13.64
N ILE A 60 -1.54 -4.06 12.94
CA ILE A 60 -2.93 -3.91 13.41
C ILE A 60 -3.13 -4.89 14.57
N PRO A 61 -3.34 -4.42 15.81
CA PRO A 61 -3.54 -5.32 16.94
C PRO A 61 -4.77 -6.18 16.71
N LEU A 62 -4.65 -7.48 17.00
CA LEU A 62 -5.69 -8.52 16.98
C LEU A 62 -6.88 -8.26 17.94
N TYR A 63 -7.18 -7.01 18.28
CA TYR A 63 -8.20 -6.61 19.25
C TYR A 63 -9.42 -5.92 18.62
N LEU A 64 -9.67 -6.13 17.33
CA LEU A 64 -10.90 -5.71 16.68
C LEU A 64 -11.57 -6.91 16.00
N ASP A 65 -12.02 -7.85 16.84
CA ASP A 65 -13.14 -8.76 16.56
C ASP A 65 -14.30 -8.41 17.49
#